data_AF-S9S8I0-F1
#
_entry.id   AF-S9S8I0-F1
#
_cell.length_a   1.000
_cell.length_b   1.000
_cell.length_c   1.000
_cell.angle_alpha   90.00
_cell.angle_beta   90.00
_cell.angle_gamma   90.00
#
_symmetry.space_group_name_H-M   'P 1'
#
loop_
_entity.id
_entity.type
_entity.pdbx_description
1 polymer ?
#
loop_
_entity_poly.entity_id
_entity_poly.type
_entity_poly.pdbx_seq_one_letter_code
_entity_poly.pdbx_strand_id
1 'polypeptide(L)'
;MVTEIYSCKDEQDLREGRLDYSSDILDREAADADARRRCQADPTLRKVAYYAVRDDGGFRLIHAYTNPNWKAKAAPRRIAAPPPPYPRPKNAAKAPPPGLFARIKRALGL
;
A
#
# COMPACT_ATOMS: atom_id res chain seq x y z
N MET A 1 -26.15 10.26 -1.61
CA MET A 1 -25.55 8.90 -1.48
C MET A 1 -24.50 8.65 -2.55
N VAL A 2 -23.26 8.38 -2.12
CA VAL A 2 -22.09 8.11 -2.97
C VAL A 2 -21.43 6.82 -2.47
N THR A 3 -20.86 6.03 -3.38
CA THR A 3 -20.13 4.81 -3.04
C THR A 3 -18.62 5.05 -3.18
N GLU A 4 -17.90 4.85 -2.09
CA GLU A 4 -16.45 4.85 -2.02
C GLU A 4 -15.90 3.47 -2.38
N ILE A 5 -14.98 3.44 -3.35
CA ILE A 5 -14.43 2.22 -3.91
C ILE A 5 -12.93 2.20 -3.66
N TYR A 6 -12.51 1.36 -2.74
CA TYR A 6 -11.11 1.17 -2.37
C TYR A 6 -10.53 0.01 -3.14
N SER A 7 -9.56 0.29 -4.02
CA SER A 7 -8.88 -0.71 -4.85
C SER A 7 -7.45 -0.92 -4.36
N CYS A 8 -7.16 -2.12 -3.85
CA CYS A 8 -5.90 -2.45 -3.16
C CYS A 8 -5.01 -3.33 -4.04
N LYS A 9 -3.72 -2.97 -4.10
CA LYS A 9 -2.65 -3.75 -4.76
C LYS A 9 -1.79 -4.43 -3.71
N ASP A 10 -1.00 -5.42 -4.13
CA ASP A 10 -0.35 -6.36 -3.21
C ASP A 10 0.63 -5.74 -2.20
N GLU A 11 1.27 -4.62 -2.55
CA GLU A 11 2.21 -3.90 -1.68
C GLU A 11 1.70 -2.53 -1.22
N GLN A 12 0.40 -2.25 -1.39
CA GLN A 12 -0.21 -1.01 -0.92
C GLN A 12 -1.17 -1.30 0.22
N ASP A 13 -1.00 -0.57 1.32
CA ASP A 13 -1.98 -0.59 2.40
C ASP A 13 -3.34 -0.10 1.86
N LEU A 14 -4.45 -0.50 2.48
CA LEU A 14 -5.81 -0.12 2.05
C LEU A 14 -5.99 1.41 1.88
N ARG A 15 -5.15 2.19 2.59
CA ARG A 15 -5.08 3.66 2.54
C ARG A 15 -4.22 4.22 1.40
N GLU A 16 -3.26 3.45 0.89
CA GLU A 16 -2.40 3.82 -0.25
C GLU A 16 -2.97 3.32 -1.59
N GLY A 17 -3.98 2.45 -1.53
CA GLY A 17 -4.74 2.01 -2.68
C GLY A 17 -5.47 3.15 -3.39
N ARG A 18 -5.96 2.86 -4.59
CA ARG A 18 -6.73 3.83 -5.37
C ARG A 18 -8.14 3.93 -4.81
N LEU A 19 -8.52 5.12 -4.38
CA LEU A 19 -9.89 5.47 -4.01
C LEU A 19 -10.60 6.09 -5.21
N ASP A 20 -11.71 5.50 -5.63
CA ASP A 20 -12.61 6.09 -6.62
C ASP A 20 -14.00 6.28 -5.97
N TYR A 21 -14.71 7.32 -6.41
CA TYR A 21 -16.07 7.61 -5.97
C TYR A 21 -17.03 7.32 -7.13
N SER A 22 -18.12 6.62 -6.87
CA SER A 22 -19.17 6.37 -7.87
C SER A 22 -20.55 6.52 -7.26
N SER A 23 -21.45 7.17 -7.99
CA SER A 23 -22.86 7.29 -7.63
C SER A 23 -23.73 6.19 -8.26
N ASP A 24 -23.16 5.40 -9.17
CA ASP A 24 -23.91 4.42 -9.97
C ASP A 24 -24.00 3.04 -9.29
N ILE A 25 -23.07 2.75 -8.37
CA ILE A 25 -22.98 1.46 -7.69
C ILE A 25 -23.68 1.56 -6.34
N LEU A 26 -24.96 1.18 -6.31
CA LEU A 26 -25.81 1.26 -5.12
C LEU A 26 -26.00 -0.11 -4.44
N ASP A 27 -25.96 -1.18 -5.23
CA ASP A 27 -26.27 -2.54 -4.79
C ASP A 27 -25.08 -3.49 -4.84
N ARG A 28 -25.19 -4.60 -4.08
CA ARG A 28 -24.17 -5.65 -4.02
C ARG A 28 -23.90 -6.29 -5.38
N GLU A 29 -24.92 -6.49 -6.21
CA GLU A 29 -24.75 -7.08 -7.55
C GLU A 29 -23.99 -6.15 -8.49
N ALA A 30 -24.32 -4.85 -8.48
CA ALA A 30 -23.58 -3.85 -9.25
C ALA A 30 -22.12 -3.77 -8.79
N ALA A 31 -21.88 -3.85 -7.47
CA ALA A 31 -20.53 -3.86 -6.91
C ALA A 31 -19.74 -5.12 -7.29
N ASP A 32 -20.36 -6.31 -7.30
CA ASP A 32 -19.69 -7.55 -7.71
C ASP A 32 -19.35 -7.55 -9.21
N ALA A 33 -20.28 -7.09 -10.06
CA ALA A 33 -20.04 -6.97 -11.51
C ALA A 33 -18.90 -5.98 -11.81
N ASP A 34 -18.90 -4.82 -11.15
CA ASP A 34 -17.82 -3.83 -11.30
C ASP A 34 -16.49 -4.36 -10.77
N ALA A 35 -16.49 -5.04 -9.61
CA ALA A 35 -15.29 -5.61 -9.03
C ALA A 35 -14.65 -6.64 -9.97
N ARG A 36 -15.47 -7.55 -10.52
CA ARG A 36 -14.99 -8.55 -11.49
C ARG A 36 -14.43 -7.89 -12.73
N ARG A 37 -15.12 -6.88 -13.28
CA ARG A 37 -14.65 -6.13 -14.46
C ARG A 37 -13.29 -5.47 -14.18
N ARG A 38 -13.13 -4.84 -13.01
CA ARG A 38 -11.86 -4.24 -12.59
C ARG A 38 -10.76 -5.28 -12.43
N CYS A 39 -11.04 -6.41 -11.80
CA CYS A 39 -10.07 -7.49 -11.60
C CYS A 39 -9.69 -8.19 -12.91
N GLN A 40 -10.59 -8.25 -13.90
CA GLN A 40 -10.31 -8.74 -15.25
C GLN A 40 -9.44 -7.75 -16.04
N ALA A 41 -9.70 -6.45 -15.93
CA ALA A 41 -8.93 -5.42 -16.61
C ALA A 41 -7.54 -5.21 -15.98
N ASP A 42 -7.45 -5.22 -14.66
CA ASP A 42 -6.20 -5.08 -13.91
C ASP A 42 -6.01 -6.29 -12.97
N PRO A 43 -5.26 -7.32 -13.39
CA PRO A 43 -4.98 -8.50 -12.57
C PRO A 43 -4.02 -8.22 -11.40
N THR A 44 -3.49 -6.99 -11.28
CA THR A 44 -2.65 -6.58 -10.13
C THR A 44 -3.50 -6.16 -8.92
N LEU A 45 -4.82 -6.03 -9.09
CA LEU A 45 -5.75 -5.78 -8.00
C LEU A 45 -5.97 -7.04 -7.18
N ARG A 46 -5.63 -6.96 -5.89
CA ARG A 46 -5.79 -8.05 -4.92
C ARG A 46 -7.17 -8.02 -4.27
N LYS A 47 -7.62 -6.83 -3.85
CA LYS A 47 -8.92 -6.66 -3.18
C LYS A 47 -9.56 -5.33 -3.57
N VAL A 48 -10.88 -5.34 -3.75
CA VAL A 48 -11.69 -4.15 -3.97
C VAL A 48 -12.81 -4.12 -2.94
N ALA A 49 -13.01 -3.00 -2.25
CA ALA A 49 -14.06 -2.82 -1.26
C ALA A 49 -14.95 -1.62 -1.61
N TYR A 50 -16.25 -1.80 -1.45
CA TYR A 50 -17.28 -0.84 -1.82
C TYR A 50 -18.03 -0.41 -0.57
N TYR A 51 -17.95 0.87 -0.21
CA TYR A 51 -18.64 1.45 0.93
C TYR A 51 -19.69 2.45 0.46
N ALA A 52 -20.94 2.24 0.85
CA ALA A 52 -22.02 3.19 0.70
C ALA A 52 -21.85 4.29 1.75
N VAL A 53 -21.61 5.52 1.32
CA VAL A 53 -21.55 6.71 2.18
C VAL A 53 -22.90 7.42 2.12
N ARG A 54 -23.52 7.53 3.28
CA ARG A 54 -24.75 8.31 3.52
C ARG A 54 -24.38 9.76 3.76
N ASP A 55 -25.29 10.66 3.41
CA ASP A 55 -25.13 12.09 3.59
C ASP A 55 -24.99 12.48 5.09
N ASP A 56 -25.46 11.61 5.97
CA ASP A 56 -25.37 11.66 7.44
C ASP A 56 -23.95 11.38 7.98
N GLY A 57 -22.97 11.09 7.11
CA GLY A 57 -21.59 10.71 7.47
C GLY A 57 -21.42 9.23 7.85
N GLY A 58 -22.50 8.45 7.84
CA GLY A 58 -22.46 7.00 8.04
C GLY A 58 -21.97 6.27 6.79
N PHE A 59 -21.06 5.32 6.97
CA PHE A 59 -20.57 4.45 5.89
C PHE A 59 -20.94 2.99 6.15
N ARG A 60 -21.35 2.27 5.10
CA ARG A 60 -21.71 0.85 5.17
C ARG A 60 -20.98 0.07 4.08
N LEU A 61 -20.32 -1.03 4.44
CA LEU A 61 -19.74 -1.94 3.46
C LEU A 61 -20.88 -2.61 2.65
N ILE A 62 -20.89 -2.37 1.34
CA ILE A 62 -21.80 -3.01 0.38
C ILE A 62 -21.24 -4.38 0.00
N HIS A 63 -20.00 -4.38 -0.46
CA HIS A 63 -19.35 -5.58 -0.95
C HIS A 63 -17.82 -5.48 -0.85
N ALA A 64 -17.17 -6.60 -0.59
CA ALA A 64 -15.73 -6.73 -0.67
C ALA A 64 -15.41 -7.94 -1.53
N TYR A 65 -14.69 -7.71 -2.62
CA TYR A 65 -14.28 -8.74 -3.56
C TYR A 65 -12.77 -8.92 -3.48
N THR A 66 -12.33 -10.16 -3.31
CA THR A 66 -10.91 -10.53 -3.33
C THR A 66 -10.68 -11.35 -4.59
N ASN A 67 -9.78 -10.89 -5.45
CA ASN A 67 -9.45 -11.57 -6.69
C ASN A 67 -8.64 -12.84 -6.38
N PRO A 68 -9.10 -14.05 -6.72
CA PRO A 68 -8.34 -15.28 -6.48
C PRO A 68 -7.13 -15.42 -7.41
N ASN A 69 -7.16 -14.77 -8.58
CA ASN A 69 -6.12 -14.85 -9.62
C ASN A 69 -5.21 -13.62 -9.63
N TRP A 70 -5.12 -12.91 -8.51
CA TRP A 70 -4.29 -11.73 -8.41
C TRP A 70 -2.82 -12.08 -8.66
N LYS A 71 -2.14 -11.27 -9.48
CA LYS A 71 -0.71 -11.43 -9.75
C LYS A 71 0.04 -10.26 -9.13
N ALA A 72 0.99 -10.57 -8.26
CA ALA A 72 1.94 -9.56 -7.78
C ALA A 72 2.62 -8.91 -8.99
N LYS A 73 2.53 -7.59 -9.10
CA LYS A 73 3.36 -6.87 -10.06
C LYS A 73 4.80 -7.08 -9.59
N ALA A 74 5.61 -7.76 -10.40
CA ALA A 74 7.01 -8.00 -10.06
C ALA A 74 7.63 -6.66 -9.63
N ALA A 75 8.17 -6.61 -8.40
CA ALA A 75 8.84 -5.43 -7.89
C ALA A 75 9.88 -4.98 -8.94
N PRO A 76 9.98 -3.68 -9.25
CA PRO A 76 11.03 -3.23 -10.15
C PRO A 76 12.35 -3.71 -9.55
N ARG A 77 13.07 -4.57 -10.28
CA ARG A 77 14.42 -4.97 -9.90
C ARG A 77 15.16 -3.67 -9.64
N ARG A 78 15.62 -3.46 -8.41
CA ARG A 78 16.53 -2.35 -8.09
C ARG A 78 17.70 -2.51 -9.05
N ILE A 79 17.72 -1.73 -10.12
CA ILE A 79 18.88 -1.63 -10.98
C ILE A 79 19.92 -1.04 -10.06
N ALA A 80 20.87 -1.87 -9.63
CA ALA A 80 21.99 -1.40 -8.84
C ALA A 80 22.59 -0.23 -9.62
N ALA A 81 22.67 0.95 -8.97
CA ALA A 81 23.32 2.09 -9.57
C ALA A 81 24.69 1.62 -10.12
N PRO A 82 25.10 2.06 -11.33
CA PRO A 82 26.40 1.68 -11.85
C PRO A 82 27.45 2.00 -10.77
N PRO A 83 28.42 1.10 -10.53
CA PRO A 83 29.45 1.34 -9.54
C PRO A 83 30.10 2.71 -9.84
N PRO A 84 30.37 3.53 -8.80
CA PRO A 84 30.96 4.84 -9.03
C PRO A 84 32.27 4.68 -9.84
N PRO A 85 32.56 5.59 -10.78
CA PRO A 85 33.69 5.47 -11.72
C PRO A 85 35.08 5.52 -11.07
N TYR A 86 35.13 5.76 -9.76
CA TYR A 86 36.36 5.80 -8.99
C TYR A 86 36.25 4.89 -7.76
N PRO A 87 37.29 4.09 -7.47
CA PRO A 87 37.35 3.34 -6.22
C PRO A 87 37.28 4.35 -5.06
N ARG A 88 36.20 4.28 -4.29
CA ARG A 88 36.11 5.05 -3.04
C ARG A 88 37.26 4.59 -2.14
N PRO A 89 38.11 5.51 -1.63
CA PRO A 89 39.10 5.12 -0.64
C PRO A 89 38.38 4.46 0.53
N LYS A 90 38.87 3.28 0.94
CA LYS A 90 38.41 2.59 2.15
C LYS A 90 38.84 3.43 3.35
N ASN A 91 38.06 4.45 3.68
CA ASN A 91 38.17 5.08 4.99
C ASN A 91 37.85 3.98 6.00
N ALA A 92 38.88 3.54 6.74
CA ALA A 92 38.73 2.63 7.86
C ALA A 92 37.54 3.10 8.68
N ALA A 93 36.56 2.22 8.90
CA ALA A 93 35.35 2.53 9.62
C ALA A 93 35.73 3.12 10.98
N LYS A 94 35.66 4.45 11.11
CA LYS A 94 35.71 5.10 12.41
C LYS A 94 34.49 4.59 13.16
N ALA A 95 34.73 3.99 14.32
CA ALA A 95 33.66 3.43 15.16
C ALA A 95 32.52 4.45 15.28
N PRO A 96 31.25 4.04 15.12
CA PRO A 96 30.13 4.96 15.18
C PRO A 96 30.15 5.68 16.54
N PRO A 97 29.89 7.00 16.59
CA PRO A 97 29.86 7.73 17.83
C PRO A 97 28.81 7.12 18.77
N PRO A 98 29.08 7.08 20.10
CA PRO A 98 28.19 6.45 21.06
C PRO A 98 26.78 7.07 20.99
N GLY A 99 25.78 6.24 20.70
CA GLY A 99 24.37 6.65 20.62
C GLY A 99 23.83 7.16 21.96
N LEU A 100 22.67 7.81 21.95
CA LEU A 100 22.05 8.41 23.14
C LEU A 100 21.98 7.45 24.34
N PHE A 101 21.68 6.17 24.12
CA PHE A 101 21.63 5.16 25.17
C PHE A 101 22.99 4.95 25.87
N ALA A 102 24.09 5.01 25.12
CA ALA A 102 25.44 4.90 25.69
C ALA A 102 25.80 6.13 26.53
N ARG A 103 25.25 7.31 26.20
CA ARG A 103 25.42 8.54 27.00
C ARG A 103 24.59 8.49 28.28
N ILE A 104 23.38 7.95 28.23
CA ILE A 104 22.50 7.77 29.41
C ILE A 104 23.12 6.77 30.38
N LYS A 105 23.60 5.61 29.90
CA LYS A 105 24.24 4.60 30.74
C LYS A 105 25.49 5.14 31.45
N ARG A 106 26.29 5.96 30.75
CA ARG A 106 27.47 6.62 31.32
C ARG A 106 27.14 7.70 32.35
N ALA A 107 25.99 8.36 32.25
CA ALA A 107 25.50 9.31 33.25
C ALA A 107 24.88 8.64 34.49
N LEU A 108 24.41 7.39 34.35
CA LEU A 108 23.80 6.59 35.42
C LEU A 108 24.76 5.61 36.12
N GLY A 109 26.05 5.57 35.73
CA GLY A 109 27.07 4.77 36.41
C GLY A 109 26.88 3.25 36.33
N LEU A 110 26.25 2.75 35.26
CA LEU A 110 25.92 1.33 35.01
C LEU A 110 26.77 0.72 33.89
#